data_AF-A0A0F2R505-F1
#
_entry.id   AF-A0A0F2R505-F1
#
_cell.length_a   1.000
_cell.length_b   1.000
_cell.length_c   1.000
_cell.angle_alpha   90.00
_cell.angle_beta   90.00
_cell.angle_gamma   90.00
#
_symmetry.space_group_name_H-M   'P 1'
#
loop_
_entity.id
_entity.type
_entity.pdbx_description
1 polymer ?
#
loop_
_entity_poly.entity_id
_entity_poly.type
_entity_poly.pdbx_seq_one_letter_code
_entity_poly.pdbx_strand_id
1 'polypeptide(L)'
;MNGTDGQSGTNGLNALVSVTAEAAGDNCPADGYKVESDLDTSNDGVLDPDEVTQTSYLCNGLDGTDGIDGADGIDGLTTLLVITPE
;
A
#
# COMPACT_ATOMS: atom_id res chain seq x y z
N MET A 1 56.46 -30.63 5.46
CA MET A 1 55.33 -30.55 6.40
C MET A 1 54.44 -29.44 5.89
N ASN A 2 53.18 -29.75 5.61
CA ASN A 2 52.25 -28.81 5.00
C ASN A 2 51.41 -28.24 6.16
N GLY A 3 51.23 -26.93 6.20
CA GLY A 3 50.39 -26.29 7.22
C GLY A 3 48.95 -26.78 7.12
N THR A 4 48.28 -26.92 8.25
CA THR A 4 46.84 -27.25 8.28
C THR A 4 46.02 -26.09 7.75
N ASP A 5 44.86 -26.41 7.17
CA ASP A 5 43.90 -25.40 6.74
C ASP A 5 43.44 -24.54 7.92
N GLY A 6 43.08 -23.28 7.63
CA GLY A 6 42.52 -22.37 8.62
C GLY A 6 41.11 -22.80 9.06
N GLN A 7 40.68 -22.33 10.23
CA GLN A 7 39.31 -22.53 10.70
C GLN A 7 38.32 -21.79 9.79
N SER A 8 37.15 -22.40 9.58
CA SER A 8 36.03 -21.75 8.91
C SER A 8 35.55 -20.52 9.70
N GLY A 9 35.05 -19.51 8.99
CA GLY A 9 34.37 -18.37 9.61
C GLY A 9 33.00 -18.76 10.17
N THR A 10 32.45 -17.89 11.02
CA THR A 10 31.07 -18.00 11.51
C THR A 10 30.06 -17.66 10.41
N ASN A 11 28.87 -18.26 10.50
CA ASN A 11 27.75 -17.88 9.65
C ASN A 11 27.31 -16.43 9.95
N GLY A 12 26.81 -15.74 8.92
CA GLY A 12 26.17 -14.43 9.08
C GLY A 12 24.77 -14.54 9.70
N LEU A 13 24.23 -13.40 10.14
CA LEU A 13 22.84 -13.29 10.59
C LEU A 13 21.88 -13.24 9.40
N ASN A 14 20.63 -13.62 9.64
CA ASN A 14 19.56 -13.49 8.65
C ASN A 14 19.07 -12.04 8.60
N ALA A 15 18.70 -11.55 7.42
CA ALA A 15 17.92 -10.32 7.29
C ALA A 15 16.44 -10.70 7.14
N LEU A 16 15.58 -10.11 7.96
CA LEU A 16 14.15 -10.33 7.96
C LEU A 16 13.41 -9.06 7.54
N VAL A 17 12.27 -9.26 6.90
CA VAL A 17 11.33 -8.20 6.52
C VAL A 17 9.95 -8.60 7.01
N SER A 18 9.31 -7.72 7.75
CA SER A 18 7.93 -7.85 8.21
C SER A 18 7.04 -6.84 7.50
N VAL A 19 5.90 -7.30 7.00
CA VAL A 19 4.90 -6.45 6.35
C VAL A 19 3.57 -6.63 7.08
N THR A 20 3.04 -5.54 7.60
CA THR A 20 1.77 -5.52 8.35
C THR A 20 0.82 -4.51 7.73
N ALA A 21 -0.48 -4.78 7.81
CA ALA A 21 -1.48 -3.83 7.36
C ALA A 21 -1.48 -2.59 8.27
N GLU A 22 -1.45 -1.41 7.67
CA GLU A 22 -1.53 -0.12 8.36
C GLU A 22 -2.92 0.47 8.12
N ALA A 23 -3.65 0.75 9.20
CA ALA A 23 -4.97 1.37 9.10
C ALA A 23 -4.84 2.84 8.67
N ALA A 24 -5.95 3.39 8.15
CA ALA A 24 -6.00 4.82 7.89
C ALA A 24 -5.75 5.64 9.16
N GLY A 25 -4.84 6.61 9.10
CA GLY A 25 -4.40 7.39 10.24
C GLY A 25 -3.21 8.29 9.92
N ASP A 26 -2.38 8.54 10.92
CA ASP A 26 -1.28 9.52 10.85
C ASP A 26 -0.20 9.14 9.82
N ASN A 27 0.08 7.84 9.67
CA ASN A 27 1.09 7.36 8.72
C ASN A 27 0.55 7.26 7.29
N CYS A 28 -0.70 6.82 7.13
CA CYS A 28 -1.34 6.65 5.83
C CYS A 28 -2.79 7.17 5.82
N PRO A 29 -3.13 8.19 5.01
CA PRO A 29 -4.47 8.79 5.00
C PRO A 29 -5.62 7.86 4.57
N ALA A 30 -5.39 6.98 3.59
CA ALA A 30 -6.33 5.98 3.13
C ALA A 30 -5.65 4.62 3.16
N ASP A 31 -5.40 4.11 4.39
CA ASP A 31 -4.79 2.81 4.69
C ASP A 31 -3.52 2.44 3.89
N GLY A 32 -2.96 1.26 4.14
CA GLY A 32 -1.74 0.83 3.48
C GLY A 32 -1.02 -0.29 4.21
N TYR A 33 0.30 -0.26 4.13
CA TYR A 33 1.18 -1.24 4.75
C TYR A 33 2.35 -0.59 5.46
N LYS A 34 2.69 -1.11 6.64
CA LYS A 34 3.94 -0.85 7.34
C LYS A 34 4.94 -1.95 6.98
N VAL A 35 6.11 -1.54 6.52
CA VAL A 35 7.23 -2.41 6.16
C VAL A 35 8.38 -2.16 7.12
N GLU A 36 8.83 -3.21 7.78
CA GLU A 36 9.91 -3.19 8.77
C GLU A 36 11.00 -4.17 8.33
N SER A 37 12.27 -3.82 8.50
CA SER A 37 13.38 -4.68 8.10
C SER A 37 14.60 -4.51 8.98
N ASP A 38 15.23 -5.63 9.36
CA ASP A 38 16.55 -5.65 9.98
C ASP A 38 17.19 -7.05 10.01
N LEU A 39 18.36 -7.16 10.64
CA LEU A 39 18.98 -8.42 11.00
C LEU A 39 18.29 -9.05 12.21
N ASP A 40 18.02 -10.34 12.11
CA ASP A 40 17.60 -11.20 13.21
C ASP A 40 18.80 -11.48 14.12
N THR A 41 19.00 -10.60 15.09
CA THR A 41 20.10 -10.68 16.05
C THR A 41 19.85 -11.73 17.12
N SER A 42 18.58 -12.02 17.41
CA SER A 42 18.11 -13.03 18.35
C SER A 42 18.25 -14.46 17.80
N ASN A 43 18.30 -14.62 16.47
CA ASN A 43 18.29 -15.87 15.70
C ASN A 43 17.03 -16.74 15.95
N ASP A 44 15.88 -16.12 16.14
CA ASP A 44 14.61 -16.83 16.37
C ASP A 44 13.72 -16.93 15.13
N GLY A 45 14.13 -16.29 14.02
CA GLY A 45 13.40 -16.29 12.75
C GLY A 45 12.22 -15.31 12.69
N VAL A 46 12.09 -14.43 13.68
CA VAL A 46 11.09 -13.35 13.75
C VAL A 46 11.80 -12.02 13.85
N LEU A 47 11.23 -10.96 13.26
CA LEU A 47 11.78 -9.62 13.42
C LEU A 47 11.16 -8.99 14.67
N ASP A 48 11.91 -9.00 15.77
CA ASP A 48 11.45 -8.43 17.03
C ASP A 48 11.42 -6.90 16.97
N PRO A 49 10.51 -6.22 17.72
CA PRO A 49 10.42 -4.76 17.72
C PRO A 49 11.71 -4.04 18.11
N ASP A 50 12.54 -4.67 18.96
CA ASP A 50 13.82 -4.12 19.40
C ASP A 50 14.93 -4.26 18.34
N GLU A 51 14.72 -5.09 17.32
CA GLU A 51 15.65 -5.31 16.21
C GLU A 51 15.37 -4.38 15.04
N VAL A 52 14.15 -3.85 14.91
CA VAL A 52 13.75 -2.98 13.80
C VAL A 52 14.49 -1.64 13.84
N THR A 53 15.41 -1.39 12.90
CA THR A 53 16.00 -0.05 12.70
C THR A 53 15.48 0.69 11.47
N GLN A 54 14.83 -0.03 10.55
CA GLN A 54 14.19 0.57 9.37
C GLN A 54 12.70 0.30 9.34
N THR A 55 11.94 1.39 9.25
CA THR A 55 10.49 1.37 9.05
C THR A 55 10.13 2.27 7.88
N SER A 56 9.25 1.79 7.01
CA SER A 56 8.69 2.54 5.88
C SER A 56 7.21 2.27 5.76
N TYR A 57 6.46 3.25 5.27
CA TYR A 57 5.01 3.15 5.07
C TYR A 57 4.70 3.23 3.58
N LEU A 58 3.91 2.28 3.10
CA LEU A 58 3.38 2.22 1.74
C LEU A 58 1.88 2.49 1.80
N CYS A 59 1.48 3.73 1.52
CA CYS A 59 0.09 4.16 1.62
C CYS A 59 -0.67 3.94 0.31
N ASN A 60 -1.95 3.59 0.40
CA ASN A 60 -2.82 3.59 -0.77
C ASN A 60 -3.17 5.03 -1.18
N GLY A 61 -3.67 5.17 -2.41
CA GLY A 61 -4.14 6.45 -2.92
C GLY A 61 -5.45 6.86 -2.24
N LEU A 62 -5.67 8.18 -2.14
CA LEU A 62 -6.98 8.71 -1.81
C LEU A 62 -7.94 8.48 -2.97
N ASP A 63 -9.22 8.33 -2.64
CA ASP A 63 -10.28 8.33 -3.64
C ASP A 63 -10.28 9.64 -4.43
N GLY A 64 -10.54 9.52 -5.73
CA GLY A 64 -10.72 10.67 -6.61
C GLY A 64 -12.00 11.42 -6.30
N THR A 65 -12.12 12.65 -6.81
CA THR A 65 -13.38 13.38 -6.74
C THR A 65 -14.41 12.76 -7.67
N ASP A 66 -15.66 12.72 -7.24
CA ASP A 66 -16.78 12.32 -8.10
C ASP A 66 -16.86 13.19 -9.37
N GLY A 67 -17.39 12.59 -10.43
CA GLY A 67 -17.66 13.31 -11.68
C GLY A 67 -18.81 14.30 -11.53
N ILE A 68 -18.88 15.28 -12.44
CA ILE A 68 -20.04 16.16 -12.54
C ILE A 68 -21.26 15.37 -13.05
N ASP A 69 -22.44 15.69 -12.51
CA ASP A 69 -23.70 15.16 -13.03
C ASP A 69 -23.93 15.59 -14.48
N GLY A 70 -24.65 14.75 -15.24
CA GLY A 70 -25.05 15.07 -16.61
C GLY A 70 -26.09 16.21 -16.65
N ALA A 71 -26.15 16.92 -17.78
CA ALA A 71 -27.21 17.90 -18.00
C ALA A 71 -28.59 17.21 -18.07
N ASP A 72 -29.61 17.87 -17.51
CA ASP A 72 -31.00 17.43 -17.64
C ASP A 72 -31.43 17.36 -19.11
N GLY A 73 -32.34 16.42 -19.42
CA GLY A 73 -32.93 16.29 -20.75
C GLY A 73 -33.81 17.49 -21.10
N ILE A 74 -33.90 17.85 -22.38
CA ILE A 74 -34.90 18.82 -22.83
C ILE A 74 -36.30 18.25 -22.61
N ASP A 75 -37.18 19.00 -21.95
CA ASP A 75 -38.59 18.65 -21.89
C ASP A 75 -39.11 18.47 -23.31
N GLY A 76 -39.78 17.33 -23.56
CA GLY A 76 -40.16 16.88 -24.89
C GLY A 76 -40.84 18.00 -25.67
N LEU A 77 -40.15 18.50 -26.70
CA LEU A 77 -40.60 19.52 -27.63
C LEU A 77 -42.09 19.35 -27.88
N THR A 78 -42.91 20.23 -27.31
CA THR A 78 -44.35 20.26 -27.52
C THR A 78 -44.55 20.27 -29.03
N THR A 79 -44.96 19.12 -29.58
CA THR A 79 -45.40 19.06 -30.97
C THR A 79 -46.64 19.92 -31.01
N LEU A 80 -46.49 21.18 -31.42
CA LEU A 80 -47.60 22.04 -31.75
C LEU A 80 -48.19 21.51 -33.06
N LEU A 81 -48.98 20.43 -32.95
CA LEU A 81 -49.84 19.98 -34.03
C LEU A 81 -50.93 21.02 -34.18
N VAL A 82 -50.69 22.01 -35.04
CA VAL A 82 -51.75 22.88 -35.54
C VAL A 82 -52.60 22.05 -36.51
N ILE A 83 -53.60 21.34 -35.98
CA ILE A 83 -54.72 20.88 -36.80
C ILE A 83 -55.56 22.10 -37.12
N THR A 84 -55.37 22.65 -38.32
CA THR A 84 -56.33 23.58 -38.90
C THR A 84 -57.59 22.79 -39.25
N PRO A 85 -58.76 23.08 -38.66
CA PRO A 85 -60.02 22.55 -39.18
C PRO A 85 -60.28 23.14 -40.57
N GLU A 86 -60.86 22.31 -41.45
CA GLU A 86 -61.23 22.62 -42.84
C GLU A 86 -61.96 23.97 -42.99
#